data_AF-C1DYD2-F1
#
_entry.id   AF-C1DYD2-F1
#
_cell.length_a   1.000
_cell.length_b   1.000
_cell.length_c   1.000
_cell.angle_alpha   90.00
_cell.angle_beta   90.00
_cell.angle_gamma   90.00
#
_symmetry.space_group_name_H-M   'P 1'
#
loop_
_entity.id
_entity.type
_entity.pdbx_description
1 polymer ?
#
loop_
_entity_poly.entity_id
_entity_poly.type
_entity_poly.pdbx_seq_one_letter_code
_entity_poly.pdbx_strand_id
1 'polypeptide(L)'
;MKNVTLLFAIIAALFVGAHAARETPQAVSLDARSTAEGIHVMELTQDFLAVAAHKLPYGNPNTGDCMAGEQKVSIQGIPGSFCSPACSPTQPCPADKYHLATAEGQCVLQTPGASKPSQCALICEPNGMYPNGGCPMSAKCQPIQGLGICTYPGPAAEQTLEASN
;
A
#
# COMPACT_ATOMS: atom_id res chain seq x y z
N MET A 1 51.84 -47.82 0.33
CA MET A 1 50.93 -48.55 -0.58
C MET A 1 50.21 -47.50 -1.41
N LYS A 2 50.81 -47.01 -2.51
CA LYS A 2 50.63 -47.50 -3.89
C LYS A 2 49.13 -47.51 -4.29
N ASN A 3 48.65 -46.44 -4.94
CA ASN A 3 48.20 -46.47 -6.35
C ASN A 3 47.62 -45.12 -6.82
N VAL A 4 48.33 -44.55 -7.79
CA VAL A 4 48.00 -43.43 -8.69
C VAL A 4 47.24 -43.98 -9.92
N THR A 5 46.58 -43.10 -10.68
CA THR A 5 46.15 -43.16 -12.12
C THR A 5 44.62 -43.16 -12.29
N LEU A 6 43.98 -42.00 -12.50
CA LEU A 6 43.75 -41.28 -13.78
C LEU A 6 42.75 -42.00 -14.71
N LEU A 7 41.54 -41.45 -14.84
CA LEU A 7 40.82 -41.44 -16.11
C LEU A 7 39.97 -40.17 -16.23
N PHE A 8 40.47 -39.25 -17.05
CA PHE A 8 39.67 -38.19 -17.66
C PHE A 8 38.72 -38.81 -18.67
N ALA A 9 37.42 -38.47 -18.60
CA ALA A 9 36.52 -38.61 -19.73
C ALA A 9 35.64 -37.36 -19.79
N ILE A 10 35.96 -36.55 -20.80
CA ILE A 10 35.26 -35.35 -21.25
C ILE A 10 34.02 -35.83 -22.00
N ILE A 11 32.83 -35.40 -21.58
CA ILE A 11 31.70 -35.25 -22.51
C ILE A 11 31.07 -33.89 -22.23
N ALA A 12 31.51 -32.92 -23.02
CA ALA A 12 30.80 -31.67 -23.21
C ALA A 12 29.48 -31.98 -23.93
N ALA A 13 28.38 -32.01 -23.19
CA ALA A 13 27.05 -32.04 -23.78
C ALA A 13 26.70 -30.61 -24.25
N LEU A 14 26.86 -30.42 -25.56
CA LEU A 14 26.29 -29.34 -26.34
C LEU A 14 24.76 -29.33 -26.17
N PHE A 15 24.24 -28.49 -25.29
CA PHE A 15 22.84 -28.09 -25.34
C PHE A 15 22.70 -26.90 -26.28
N VAL A 16 22.45 -27.23 -27.56
CA VAL A 16 21.76 -26.35 -28.50
C VAL A 16 20.31 -26.28 -28.02
N GLY A 17 19.99 -25.25 -27.24
CA GLY A 17 18.64 -24.92 -26.80
C GLY A 17 18.22 -23.60 -27.42
N ALA A 18 17.23 -23.65 -28.31
CA ALA A 18 16.73 -22.56 -29.12
C ALA A 18 16.38 -21.29 -28.32
N HIS A 19 16.95 -20.17 -28.74
CA HIS A 19 16.46 -18.85 -28.37
C HIS A 19 15.06 -18.68 -28.95
N ALA A 20 14.04 -18.77 -28.10
CA ALA A 20 12.69 -18.35 -28.43
C ALA A 20 12.73 -16.86 -28.82
N ALA A 21 12.22 -16.61 -30.03
CA ALA A 21 12.18 -15.33 -30.69
C ALA A 21 11.51 -14.27 -29.79
N ARG A 22 12.25 -13.21 -29.52
CA ARG A 22 11.75 -11.98 -28.93
C ARG A 22 11.01 -11.23 -30.04
N GLU A 23 9.69 -11.21 -29.96
CA GLU A 23 8.86 -10.40 -30.84
C GLU A 23 9.25 -8.93 -30.66
N THR A 24 9.88 -8.39 -31.70
CA THR A 24 10.13 -6.97 -31.86
C THR A 24 8.78 -6.27 -32.09
N PRO A 25 8.34 -5.35 -31.22
CA PRO A 25 7.31 -4.42 -31.61
C PRO A 25 7.87 -3.57 -32.75
N GLN A 26 7.12 -3.55 -33.84
CA GLN A 26 7.42 -2.85 -35.08
C GLN A 26 7.65 -1.36 -34.76
N ALA A 27 8.81 -0.86 -35.18
CA ALA A 27 9.05 0.57 -35.26
C ALA A 27 8.09 1.14 -36.31
N VAL A 28 6.95 1.65 -35.85
CA VAL A 28 6.05 2.45 -36.68
C VAL A 28 6.79 3.75 -37.01
N SER A 29 7.02 3.95 -38.30
CA SER A 29 7.62 5.14 -38.87
C SER A 29 6.83 6.37 -38.43
N LEU A 30 7.44 7.24 -37.62
CA LEU A 30 6.92 8.58 -37.37
C LEU A 30 7.23 9.43 -38.59
N ASP A 31 6.28 9.49 -39.52
CA ASP A 31 6.26 10.51 -40.57
C ASP A 31 6.08 11.88 -39.90
N ALA A 32 7.20 12.56 -39.66
CA ALA A 32 7.24 13.94 -39.21
C ALA A 32 6.78 14.87 -40.34
N ARG A 33 5.47 14.98 -40.54
CA ARG A 33 4.88 16.06 -41.34
C ARG A 33 4.79 17.31 -40.48
N SER A 34 5.84 18.12 -40.59
CA SER A 34 5.87 19.51 -40.17
C SER A 34 4.79 20.31 -40.93
N THR A 35 3.66 20.56 -40.29
CA THR A 35 2.85 21.74 -40.60
C THR A 35 2.97 22.68 -39.41
N ALA A 36 3.70 23.77 -39.65
CA ALA A 36 3.74 24.91 -38.76
C ALA A 36 2.32 25.43 -38.49
N GLU A 37 2.16 26.04 -37.32
CA GLU A 37 0.95 26.73 -36.82
C GLU A 37 -0.02 25.87 -36.00
N GLY A 38 0.30 25.68 -34.72
CA GLY A 38 -0.65 25.21 -33.71
C GLY A 38 0.04 24.62 -32.49
N ILE A 39 -0.10 25.25 -31.32
CA ILE A 39 0.31 24.68 -30.03
C ILE A 39 -0.50 23.40 -29.80
N HIS A 40 0.10 22.23 -30.00
CA HIS A 40 -0.46 20.96 -29.54
C HIS A 40 -0.35 20.93 -28.02
N VAL A 41 -1.46 21.23 -27.35
CA VAL A 41 -1.69 20.77 -25.98
C VAL A 41 -1.53 19.26 -25.97
N MET A 42 -0.46 18.77 -25.33
CA MET A 42 -0.39 17.38 -24.90
C MET A 42 -1.53 17.22 -23.90
N GLU A 43 -2.63 16.59 -24.32
CA GLU A 43 -3.65 16.12 -23.40
C GLU A 43 -2.95 15.09 -22.50
N LEU A 44 -2.57 15.54 -21.30
CA LEU A 44 -2.03 14.70 -20.25
C LEU A 44 -3.15 13.77 -19.85
N THR A 45 -3.29 12.63 -20.53
CA THR A 45 -4.28 11.64 -20.16
C THR A 45 -4.05 11.26 -18.70
N GLN A 46 -5.14 11.19 -17.95
CA GLN A 46 -5.22 10.98 -16.50
C GLN A 46 -4.47 9.73 -15.98
N ASP A 47 -3.92 8.89 -16.85
CA ASP A 47 -3.31 7.59 -16.54
C ASP A 47 -1.88 7.68 -16.00
N PHE A 48 -1.15 8.78 -16.23
CA PHE A 48 0.22 8.94 -15.70
C PHE A 48 0.27 9.38 -14.23
N LEU A 49 -0.88 9.73 -13.64
CA LEU A 49 -1.01 10.18 -12.24
C LEU A 49 -1.77 9.19 -11.34
N ALA A 50 -2.12 8.00 -11.83
CA ALA A 50 -2.80 6.99 -11.03
C ALA A 50 -1.84 6.42 -9.98
N VAL A 51 -1.90 6.96 -8.76
CA VAL A 51 -1.28 6.33 -7.59
C VAL A 51 -2.00 5.00 -7.37
N ALA A 52 -1.26 3.88 -7.37
CA ALA A 52 -1.88 2.57 -7.24
C ALA A 52 -2.69 2.47 -5.93
N ALA A 53 -3.94 2.02 -6.02
CA ALA A 53 -4.76 1.79 -4.85
C ALA A 53 -4.24 0.60 -4.02
N HIS A 54 -4.41 0.69 -2.70
CA HIS A 54 -4.12 -0.41 -1.78
C HIS A 54 -4.96 -1.65 -2.10
N LYS A 55 -4.38 -2.82 -1.86
CA LYS A 55 -5.04 -4.13 -2.07
C LYS A 55 -5.60 -4.74 -0.79
N LEU A 56 -5.30 -4.15 0.36
CA LEU A 56 -5.79 -4.57 1.67
C LEU A 56 -6.50 -3.39 2.35
N PRO A 57 -7.50 -3.66 3.21
CA PRO A 57 -8.22 -2.60 3.90
C PRO A 57 -7.32 -1.90 4.91
N TYR A 58 -7.70 -0.70 5.35
CA TYR A 58 -6.92 0.09 6.33
C TYR A 58 -5.56 0.56 5.82
N GLY A 59 -5.44 0.76 4.50
CA GLY A 59 -4.19 1.15 3.86
C GLY A 59 -3.66 2.53 4.27
N ASN A 60 -2.38 2.76 3.99
CA ASN A 60 -1.70 4.03 4.21
C ASN A 60 -2.00 5.04 3.08
N PRO A 61 -2.82 6.07 3.30
CA PRO A 61 -3.21 7.02 2.25
C PRO A 61 -2.07 7.90 1.76
N ASN A 62 -0.88 7.80 2.33
CA ASN A 62 0.31 8.55 1.91
C ASN A 62 1.17 7.77 0.89
N THR A 63 0.92 6.47 0.69
CA THR A 63 1.72 5.61 -0.21
C THR A 63 0.90 4.96 -1.33
N GLY A 64 -0.41 5.23 -1.36
CA GLY A 64 -1.35 4.60 -2.27
C GLY A 64 -2.72 5.26 -2.15
N ASP A 65 -3.55 5.13 -3.19
CA ASP A 65 -4.95 5.48 -3.10
C ASP A 65 -5.69 4.50 -2.18
N CYS A 66 -6.75 4.97 -1.53
CA CYS A 66 -7.61 4.07 -0.77
C CYS A 66 -8.31 3.07 -1.70
N MET A 67 -8.58 1.87 -1.18
CA MET A 67 -9.27 0.86 -1.96
C MET A 67 -10.69 1.33 -2.33
N ALA A 68 -11.24 0.81 -3.42
CA ALA A 68 -12.65 1.01 -3.73
C ALA A 68 -13.54 0.63 -2.53
N GLY A 69 -14.41 1.56 -2.12
CA GLY A 69 -15.26 1.41 -0.94
C GLY A 69 -14.63 1.88 0.37
N GLU A 70 -13.41 2.40 0.33
CA GLU A 70 -12.75 3.09 1.43
C GLU A 70 -12.67 4.60 1.20
N GLN A 71 -12.55 5.36 2.28
CA GLN A 71 -12.30 6.79 2.24
C GLN A 71 -11.09 7.14 3.10
N LYS A 72 -10.31 8.14 2.67
CA LYS A 72 -9.26 8.71 3.52
C LYS A 72 -9.93 9.44 4.69
N VAL A 73 -9.62 9.01 5.91
CA VAL A 73 -10.17 9.58 7.13
C VAL A 73 -9.05 10.15 8.00
N SER A 74 -9.32 11.32 8.55
CA SER A 74 -8.58 11.91 9.68
C SER A 74 -9.57 12.22 10.78
N ILE A 75 -9.19 11.95 12.02
CA ILE A 75 -10.04 12.15 13.19
C ILE A 75 -9.59 13.43 13.88
N GLN A 76 -10.55 14.29 14.23
CA GLN A 76 -10.24 15.55 14.90
C GLN A 76 -9.51 15.30 16.22
N GLY A 77 -8.36 15.97 16.41
CA GLY A 77 -7.54 15.83 17.60
C GLY A 77 -6.64 14.59 17.62
N ILE A 78 -6.64 13.77 16.56
CA ILE A 78 -5.77 12.60 16.43
C ILE A 78 -4.85 12.78 15.23
N PRO A 79 -3.53 12.67 15.41
CA PRO A 79 -2.60 12.88 14.31
C PRO A 79 -2.67 11.73 13.29
N GLY A 80 -2.45 12.08 12.03
CA GLY A 80 -2.39 11.12 10.93
C GLY A 80 -3.70 10.90 10.19
N SER A 81 -3.68 9.90 9.31
CA SER A 81 -4.83 9.49 8.51
C SER A 81 -4.73 8.02 8.14
N PHE A 82 -5.83 7.42 7.69
CA PHE A 82 -5.86 6.05 7.18
C PHE A 82 -7.01 5.89 6.18
N CYS A 83 -6.97 4.83 5.37
CA CYS A 83 -8.09 4.45 4.53
C CYS A 83 -9.12 3.67 5.35
N SER A 84 -10.38 4.08 5.34
CA SER A 84 -11.44 3.52 6.19
C SER A 84 -12.49 2.84 5.33
N PRO A 85 -12.71 1.52 5.47
CA PRO A 85 -13.88 0.84 4.93
C PRO A 85 -15.18 1.43 5.48
N ALA A 86 -16.21 1.47 4.64
CA ALA A 86 -17.57 1.71 5.11
C ALA A 86 -18.13 0.50 5.87
N CYS A 87 -18.94 0.76 6.89
CA CYS A 87 -19.63 -0.26 7.66
C CYS A 87 -21.05 0.11 8.02
N SER A 88 -21.82 -0.91 8.37
CA SER A 88 -23.19 -0.81 8.85
C SER A 88 -23.52 -2.03 9.74
N PRO A 89 -24.68 -2.06 10.42
CA PRO A 89 -25.08 -3.24 11.20
C PRO A 89 -25.12 -4.55 10.41
N THR A 90 -25.28 -4.48 9.08
CA THR A 90 -25.31 -5.64 8.18
C THR A 90 -24.01 -5.81 7.39
N GLN A 91 -23.07 -4.88 7.52
CA GLN A 91 -21.78 -4.89 6.84
C GLN A 91 -20.67 -4.66 7.88
N PRO A 92 -20.16 -5.74 8.51
CA PRO A 92 -19.12 -5.63 9.51
C PRO A 92 -17.80 -5.16 8.88
N CYS A 93 -16.93 -4.60 9.72
CA CYS A 93 -15.61 -4.18 9.30
C CYS A 93 -14.77 -5.39 8.86
N PRO A 94 -14.05 -5.29 7.73
CA PRO A 94 -13.18 -6.37 7.29
C PRO A 94 -12.02 -6.55 8.29
N ALA A 95 -11.50 -7.77 8.38
CA ALA A 95 -10.28 -8.03 9.14
C ALA A 95 -9.07 -7.40 8.43
N ASP A 96 -8.12 -6.88 9.21
CA ASP A 96 -6.80 -6.54 8.69
C ASP A 96 -6.02 -7.82 8.37
N LYS A 97 -5.38 -7.83 7.21
CA LYS A 97 -4.53 -8.94 6.75
C LYS A 97 -3.10 -8.50 6.44
N TYR A 98 -2.73 -7.27 6.80
CA TYR A 98 -1.32 -6.85 6.77
C TYR A 98 -0.50 -7.74 7.72
N HIS A 99 0.74 -8.01 7.32
CA HIS A 99 1.64 -8.83 8.13
C HIS A 99 1.79 -8.24 9.53
N LEU A 100 1.63 -9.10 10.54
CA LEU A 100 1.75 -8.77 11.98
C LEU A 100 0.69 -7.81 12.53
N ALA A 101 -0.31 -7.43 11.74
CA ALA A 101 -1.46 -6.71 12.27
C ALA A 101 -2.31 -7.64 13.15
N THR A 102 -2.56 -7.21 14.39
CA THR A 102 -3.43 -7.89 15.35
C THR A 102 -4.55 -6.99 15.85
N ALA A 103 -4.52 -5.70 15.51
CA ALA A 103 -5.61 -4.76 15.75
C ALA A 103 -6.87 -5.17 14.97
N GLU A 104 -8.03 -5.03 15.60
CA GLU A 104 -9.31 -5.42 14.99
C GLU A 104 -10.06 -4.20 14.45
N GLY A 105 -10.70 -4.38 13.29
CA GLY A 105 -11.55 -3.37 12.69
C GLY A 105 -12.89 -3.26 13.43
N GLN A 106 -13.22 -2.06 13.90
CA GLN A 106 -14.50 -1.78 14.55
C GLN A 106 -15.24 -0.63 13.88
N CYS A 107 -16.56 -0.76 13.79
CA CYS A 107 -17.45 0.25 13.19
C CYS A 107 -17.78 1.32 14.24
N VAL A 108 -16.83 2.21 14.52
CA VAL A 108 -16.91 3.16 15.64
C VAL A 108 -16.85 4.62 15.21
N LEU A 109 -16.50 4.89 13.96
CA LEU A 109 -16.35 6.25 13.49
C LEU A 109 -17.68 6.82 13.01
N GLN A 110 -18.07 7.92 13.63
CA GLN A 110 -19.24 8.71 13.25
C GLN A 110 -18.79 9.92 12.42
N THR A 111 -19.39 10.07 11.23
CA THR A 111 -19.19 11.26 10.41
C THR A 111 -20.01 12.45 10.94
N PRO A 112 -19.57 13.70 10.70
CA PRO A 112 -20.33 14.87 11.14
C PRO A 112 -21.78 14.84 10.63
N GLY A 113 -22.74 15.07 11.53
CA GLY A 113 -24.17 15.04 11.21
C GLY A 113 -24.80 13.64 11.16
N ALA A 114 -24.01 12.57 11.27
CA ALA A 114 -24.56 11.22 11.45
C ALA A 114 -24.92 10.96 12.91
N SER A 115 -25.94 10.13 13.12
CA SER A 115 -26.36 9.68 14.46
C SER A 115 -25.83 8.30 14.82
N LYS A 116 -25.07 7.66 13.91
CA LYS A 116 -24.53 6.32 14.04
C LYS A 116 -23.15 6.23 13.37
N PRO A 117 -22.27 5.36 13.86
CA PRO A 117 -21.04 5.01 13.17
C PRO A 117 -21.31 4.44 11.78
N SER A 118 -20.46 4.80 10.83
CA SER A 118 -20.58 4.37 9.43
C SER A 118 -19.23 4.05 8.78
N GLN A 119 -18.14 4.18 9.54
CA GLN A 119 -16.77 4.04 9.09
C GLN A 119 -15.97 3.15 10.06
N CYS A 120 -15.13 2.30 9.49
CA CYS A 120 -14.29 1.36 10.23
C CYS A 120 -12.97 1.99 10.66
N ALA A 121 -12.48 1.62 11.84
CA ALA A 121 -11.13 1.92 12.28
C ALA A 121 -10.49 0.70 12.93
N LEU A 122 -9.17 0.57 12.81
CA LEU A 122 -8.42 -0.42 13.56
C LEU A 122 -8.21 0.06 14.99
N ILE A 123 -8.70 -0.73 15.95
CA ILE A 123 -8.57 -0.45 17.37
C ILE A 123 -7.36 -1.19 17.91
N CYS A 124 -6.48 -0.44 18.57
CA CYS A 124 -5.24 -0.92 19.13
C CYS A 124 -5.19 -0.72 20.64
N GLU A 125 -4.30 -1.44 21.31
CA GLU A 125 -4.05 -1.32 22.74
C GLU A 125 -2.68 -0.64 22.97
N PRO A 126 -2.63 0.67 23.32
CA PRO A 126 -1.37 1.39 23.45
C PRO A 126 -0.39 0.78 24.46
N ASN A 127 -0.92 0.16 25.51
CA ASN A 127 -0.17 -0.51 26.58
C ASN A 127 -0.37 -2.04 26.56
N GLY A 128 -0.82 -2.58 25.42
CA GLY A 128 -1.08 -4.01 25.25
C GLY A 128 0.19 -4.83 25.09
N MET A 129 0.02 -6.15 24.97
CA MET A 129 1.14 -7.09 24.79
C MET A 129 1.75 -7.06 23.38
N TYR A 130 1.00 -6.53 22.40
CA TYR A 130 1.43 -6.50 21.00
C TYR A 130 2.30 -5.28 20.72
N PRO A 131 3.37 -5.44 19.92
CA PRO A 131 4.16 -4.29 19.49
C PRO A 131 3.28 -3.29 18.73
N ASN A 132 3.49 -2.00 18.96
CA ASN A 132 2.69 -0.93 18.36
C ASN A 132 1.17 -1.09 18.57
N GLY A 133 0.76 -1.72 19.67
CA GLY A 133 -0.64 -2.01 19.99
C GLY A 133 -1.38 -2.91 19.00
N GLY A 134 -0.64 -3.62 18.12
CA GLY A 134 -1.20 -4.49 17.08
C GLY A 134 -1.44 -3.81 15.73
N CYS A 135 -1.07 -2.54 15.57
CA CYS A 135 -1.24 -1.83 14.30
C CYS A 135 -0.33 -2.37 13.19
N PRO A 136 -0.76 -2.28 11.91
CA PRO A 136 0.05 -2.65 10.76
C PRO A 136 1.36 -1.86 10.68
N MET A 137 2.32 -2.39 9.91
CA MET A 137 3.63 -1.74 9.71
C MET A 137 3.47 -0.30 9.23
N SER A 138 4.30 0.60 9.77
CA SER A 138 4.30 2.05 9.51
C SER A 138 3.08 2.84 10.02
N ALA A 139 2.06 2.19 10.58
CA ALA A 139 1.04 2.88 11.37
C ALA A 139 1.55 3.14 12.79
N LYS A 140 0.87 4.00 13.52
CA LYS A 140 1.09 4.27 14.94
C LYS A 140 -0.22 4.10 15.69
N CYS A 141 -0.16 3.44 16.85
CA CYS A 141 -1.30 3.38 17.75
C CYS A 141 -1.48 4.73 18.47
N GLN A 142 -2.49 5.49 18.07
CA GLN A 142 -2.80 6.79 18.69
C GLN A 142 -3.76 6.58 19.87
N PRO A 143 -3.35 6.87 21.11
CA PRO A 143 -4.17 6.60 22.29
C PRO A 143 -5.40 7.53 22.36
N ILE A 144 -6.54 6.96 22.71
CA ILE A 144 -7.83 7.63 22.93
C ILE A 144 -8.52 6.96 24.12
N GLN A 145 -8.61 7.65 25.25
CA GLN A 145 -9.43 7.25 26.40
C GLN A 145 -9.24 5.77 26.84
N GLY A 146 -7.99 5.28 26.86
CA GLY A 146 -7.64 3.93 27.33
C GLY A 146 -7.49 2.88 26.23
N LEU A 147 -8.07 3.11 25.04
CA LEU A 147 -7.77 2.36 23.81
C LEU A 147 -6.91 3.22 22.87
N GLY A 148 -6.72 2.79 21.64
CA GLY A 148 -6.15 3.63 20.59
C GLY A 148 -6.70 3.30 19.21
N ILE A 149 -6.37 4.14 18.22
CA ILE A 149 -6.66 3.93 16.81
C ILE A 149 -5.37 3.93 16.01
N CYS A 150 -5.23 2.97 15.09
CA CYS A 150 -4.09 2.94 14.17
C CYS A 150 -4.22 4.05 13.12
N THR A 151 -3.26 4.96 13.07
CA THR A 151 -3.17 5.98 12.02
C THR A 151 -1.79 6.00 11.38
N TYR A 152 -1.72 6.44 10.12
CA TYR A 152 -0.44 6.68 9.46
C TYR A 152 -0.07 8.16 9.61
N PRO A 153 1.12 8.47 10.15
CA PRO A 153 1.60 9.84 10.17
C PRO A 153 1.69 10.36 8.73
N GLY A 154 1.19 11.57 8.50
CA GLY A 154 1.47 12.28 7.25
C GLY A 154 2.89 12.83 7.24
N PRO A 155 3.37 13.34 6.09
CA PRO A 155 4.70 13.95 5.98
C PRO A 155 4.92 15.15 6.92
N ALA A 156 3.85 15.76 7.45
CA ALA A 156 3.90 16.81 8.45
C ALA A 156 3.89 16.31 9.92
N ALA A 157 3.46 15.07 10.18
CA ALA A 157 3.32 14.52 11.53
C ALA A 157 4.57 13.75 12.01
N GLU A 158 5.37 13.22 11.08
CA GLU A 158 6.65 12.55 11.40
C GLU A 158 7.60 13.50 12.16
N GLN A 159 7.62 14.80 11.80
CA GLN A 159 8.50 15.80 12.40
C GLN A 159 8.16 16.19 13.85
N THR A 160 6.93 15.94 14.31
CA THR A 160 6.51 16.32 15.68
C THR A 160 6.75 15.19 16.69
N LEU A 161 6.78 13.93 16.25
CA LEU A 161 7.03 12.78 17.12
C LEU A 161 8.51 12.66 17.54
N GLU A 162 9.44 13.14 16.70
CA GLU A 162 10.88 13.20 17.06
C GLU A 162 11.18 14.31 18.10
N ALA A 163 10.28 15.27 18.31
CA ALA A 163 10.44 16.36 19.28
C ALA A 163 9.92 16.03 20.70
N SER A 164 9.41 14.81 20.92
CA SER A 164 8.84 14.36 22.20
C SER A 164 9.54 13.09 22.73
N ASN A 165 10.85 12.97 22.54
CA ASN A 165 11.70 12.02 23.27
C ASN A 165 12.86 12.75 23.96
#